data_AF-M1A0E8-F1
#
_entry.id   AF-M1A0E8-F1
#
_cell.length_a   1.000
_cell.length_b   1.000
_cell.length_c   1.000
_cell.angle_alpha   90.00
_cell.angle_beta   90.00
_cell.angle_gamma   90.00
#
_symmetry.space_group_name_H-M   'P 1'
#
loop_
_entity.id
_entity.type
_entity.pdbx_description
1 polymer ?
#
loop_
_entity_poly.entity_id
_entity_poly.type
_entity_poly.pdbx_seq_one_letter_code
_entity_poly.pdbx_strand_id
1 'polypeptide(L)'
;MAKKKLSDSLVKELAEEVKEWGSMKQTGVSLKHMMNFGGSSKNLLISAQFVHKELPIRIARRVIELENLPYGLSSKNAVLQVRDWYLDSFRDLRSYPEIKDKNDDLKFTQMVKMIKVRHNNVVPMMALGVKQLKKERPQFDYKDLKEVHQFLDRFYLSRIGIRMLIGQHVALHDPNPLPNCVGYIHTKMSPLEVVRDASEDARSICLREYGSAPEVNIYGDPNLTFPYVPSHLHMMVFELVKNSARAVQERFMDSDDDAPPIRIIVAGGLEDVTIKA
;
A
#
# COMPACT_ATOMS: atom_id res chain seq x y z
N MET A 1 42.15 1.28 11.39
CA MET A 1 41.48 0.86 12.65
C MET A 1 40.45 1.88 13.14
N ALA A 2 40.77 3.18 13.22
CA ALA A 2 39.83 4.24 13.69
C ALA A 2 38.57 4.43 12.82
N LYS A 3 38.69 4.44 11.48
CA LYS A 3 37.52 4.56 10.56
C LYS A 3 36.52 3.40 10.69
N LYS A 4 37.03 2.18 10.90
CA LYS A 4 36.21 0.97 11.12
C LYS A 4 35.46 1.08 12.45
N LYS A 5 36.16 1.48 13.52
CA LYS A 5 35.57 1.69 14.85
C LYS A 5 34.48 2.78 14.86
N LEU A 6 34.67 3.87 14.10
CA LEU A 6 33.67 4.92 13.93
C LEU A 6 32.44 4.42 13.15
N SER A 7 32.66 3.69 12.05
CA SER A 7 31.59 3.05 11.27
C SER A 7 30.77 2.06 12.11
N ASP A 8 31.44 1.24 12.92
CA ASP A 8 30.79 0.26 13.78
C ASP A 8 29.96 0.94 14.89
N SER A 9 30.42 2.08 15.43
CA SER A 9 29.66 2.90 16.39
C SER A 9 28.39 3.48 15.78
N LEU A 10 28.50 4.10 14.60
CA LEU A 10 27.36 4.73 13.90
C LEU A 10 26.29 3.69 13.51
N VAL A 11 26.71 2.49 13.11
CA VAL A 11 25.78 1.38 12.82
C VAL A 11 25.05 0.94 14.09
N LYS A 12 25.76 0.88 15.22
CA LYS A 12 25.18 0.51 16.51
C LYS A 12 24.17 1.56 17.00
N GLU A 13 24.53 2.83 16.94
CA GLU A 13 23.66 3.95 17.33
C GLU A 13 22.36 3.95 16.52
N LEU A 14 22.46 3.78 15.19
CA LEU A 14 21.28 3.68 14.33
C LEU A 14 20.41 2.47 14.67
N ALA A 15 21.01 1.31 14.96
CA ALA A 15 20.26 0.12 15.34
C ALA A 15 19.53 0.29 16.68
N GLU A 16 20.14 0.99 17.63
CA GLU A 16 19.51 1.35 18.91
C GLU A 16 18.35 2.33 18.70
N GLU A 17 18.53 3.36 17.88
CA GLU A 17 17.48 4.33 17.54
C GLU A 17 16.29 3.65 16.83
N VAL A 18 16.55 2.78 15.84
CA VAL A 18 15.49 2.01 15.17
C VAL A 18 14.70 1.16 16.17
N LYS A 19 15.38 0.51 17.12
CA LYS A 19 14.70 -0.27 18.17
C LYS A 19 13.82 0.60 19.06
N GLU A 20 14.34 1.75 19.50
CA GLU A 20 13.58 2.70 20.32
C GLU A 20 12.31 3.15 19.59
N TRP A 21 12.44 3.66 18.37
CA TRP A 21 11.31 4.16 17.58
C TRP A 21 10.32 3.06 17.19
N GLY A 22 10.81 1.87 16.85
CA GLY A 22 9.94 0.73 16.49
C GLY A 22 9.09 0.21 17.65
N SER A 23 9.52 0.44 18.89
CA SER A 23 8.80 0.08 20.11
C SER A 23 7.66 1.04 20.47
N MET A 24 7.66 2.27 19.91
CA MET A 24 6.65 3.28 20.22
C MET A 24 5.25 2.89 19.73
N LYS A 25 4.21 3.35 20.43
CA LYS A 25 2.83 3.07 20.03
C LYS A 25 2.47 3.82 18.74
N GLN A 26 1.90 3.10 17.78
CA GLN A 26 1.38 3.70 16.54
C GLN A 26 0.02 4.37 16.80
N THR A 27 -0.23 5.50 16.13
CA THR A 27 -1.49 6.24 16.25
C THR A 27 -2.49 5.76 15.18
N GLY A 28 -3.64 5.23 15.59
CA GLY A 28 -4.73 4.91 14.66
C GLY A 28 -5.36 6.17 14.06
N VAL A 29 -5.59 6.18 12.75
CA VAL A 29 -6.19 7.33 12.04
C VAL A 29 -7.38 6.85 11.21
N SER A 30 -8.55 7.43 11.46
CA SER A 30 -9.77 7.16 10.68
C SER A 30 -9.81 8.01 9.41
N LEU A 31 -10.60 7.60 8.41
CA LEU A 31 -10.84 8.41 7.21
C LEU A 31 -11.41 9.79 7.56
N LYS A 32 -12.29 9.86 8.57
CA LYS A 32 -12.83 11.13 9.08
C LYS A 32 -11.72 12.05 9.60
N HIS A 33 -10.77 11.53 10.38
CA HIS A 33 -9.62 12.32 10.83
C HIS A 33 -8.74 12.78 9.65
N MET A 34 -8.52 11.93 8.66
CA MET A 34 -7.73 12.29 7.46
C MET A 34 -8.37 13.39 6.62
N MET A 35 -9.70 13.42 6.51
CA MET A 35 -10.42 14.48 5.81
C MET A 35 -10.33 15.82 6.56
N ASN A 36 -10.38 15.81 7.89
CA ASN A 36 -10.30 17.05 8.68
C ASN A 36 -8.96 17.79 8.48
N PHE A 37 -7.88 17.08 8.11
CA PHE A 37 -6.59 17.69 7.81
C PHE A 37 -6.59 18.59 6.57
N GLY A 38 -7.51 18.39 5.61
CA GLY A 38 -7.55 19.18 4.38
C GLY A 38 -8.32 20.50 4.46
N GLY A 39 -8.86 20.87 5.64
CA GLY A 39 -9.80 21.99 5.76
C GLY A 39 -9.18 23.41 5.79
N SER A 40 -7.89 23.56 6.10
CA SER A 40 -7.22 24.88 6.15
C SER A 40 -5.70 24.76 6.11
N SER A 41 -4.99 25.87 5.84
CA SER A 41 -3.52 25.93 5.92
C SER A 41 -2.96 25.52 7.29
N LYS A 42 -3.67 25.87 8.37
CA LYS A 42 -3.33 25.43 9.73
C LYS A 42 -3.45 23.91 9.87
N ASN A 43 -4.48 23.31 9.27
CA ASN A 43 -4.69 21.86 9.33
C ASN A 43 -3.64 21.10 8.51
N LEU A 44 -3.17 21.67 7.40
CA LEU A 44 -2.06 21.11 6.62
C LEU A 44 -0.77 21.04 7.45
N LEU A 45 -0.41 22.12 8.15
CA LEU A 45 0.76 22.14 9.03
C LEU A 45 0.66 21.10 10.16
N ILE A 46 -0.52 20.98 10.78
CA ILE A 46 -0.78 19.95 11.80
C ILE A 46 -0.63 18.54 11.19
N SER A 47 -1.14 18.33 9.98
CA SER A 47 -0.98 17.06 9.26
C SER A 47 0.49 16.75 8.99
N ALA A 48 1.28 17.74 8.59
CA ALA A 48 2.70 17.59 8.33
C ALA A 48 3.46 17.19 9.60
N GLN A 49 3.20 17.90 10.71
CA GLN A 49 3.78 17.59 12.02
C GLN A 49 3.37 16.20 12.53
N PHE A 50 2.12 15.78 12.30
CA PHE A 50 1.67 14.43 12.62
C PHE A 50 2.44 13.38 11.82
N VAL A 51 2.56 13.55 10.51
CA VAL A 51 3.25 12.62 9.61
C VAL A 51 4.75 12.56 9.94
N HIS A 52 5.38 13.69 10.24
CA HIS A 52 6.78 13.79 10.68
C HIS A 52 7.06 12.99 11.96
N LYS A 53 6.12 12.99 12.91
CA LYS A 53 6.22 12.19 14.15
C LYS A 53 5.87 10.72 13.95
N GLU A 54 4.84 10.42 13.17
CA GLU A 54 4.26 9.08 13.06
C GLU A 54 5.03 8.17 12.08
N LEU A 55 5.54 8.71 10.96
CA LEU A 55 6.22 7.88 9.95
C LEU A 55 7.48 7.17 10.48
N PRO A 56 8.39 7.82 11.22
CA PRO A 56 9.57 7.14 11.77
C PRO A 56 9.21 5.92 12.61
N ILE A 57 8.15 6.01 13.45
CA ILE A 57 7.67 4.91 14.29
C ILE A 57 7.27 3.71 13.41
N ARG A 58 6.44 3.96 12.37
CA ARG A 58 5.95 2.89 11.50
C ARG A 58 7.05 2.27 10.66
N ILE A 59 7.96 3.09 10.15
CA ILE A 59 9.10 2.66 9.32
C ILE A 59 10.11 1.87 10.15
N ALA A 60 10.49 2.35 11.34
CA ALA A 60 11.39 1.64 12.24
C ALA A 60 10.88 0.24 12.57
N ARG A 61 9.57 0.11 12.85
CA ARG A 61 8.94 -1.20 13.05
C ARG A 61 9.05 -2.11 11.83
N ARG A 62 8.98 -1.58 10.60
CA ARG A 62 9.19 -2.39 9.38
C ARG A 62 10.63 -2.91 9.30
N VAL A 63 11.62 -2.09 9.64
CA VAL A 63 13.02 -2.51 9.68
C VAL A 63 13.19 -3.69 10.63
N ILE A 64 12.71 -3.56 11.88
CA ILE A 64 12.78 -4.63 12.88
C ILE A 64 12.08 -5.89 12.38
N GLU A 65 10.88 -5.76 11.81
CA GLU A 65 10.14 -6.90 11.27
C GLU A 65 10.92 -7.62 10.15
N LEU A 66 11.51 -6.87 9.20
CA LEU A 66 12.29 -7.44 8.10
C LEU A 66 13.56 -8.16 8.58
N GLU A 67 14.20 -7.65 9.63
CA GLU A 67 15.38 -8.29 10.23
C GLU A 67 15.05 -9.61 10.94
N ASN A 68 13.83 -9.73 11.47
CA ASN A 68 13.35 -10.90 12.21
C ASN A 68 12.55 -11.89 11.36
N LEU A 69 12.62 -11.79 10.02
CA LEU A 69 11.95 -12.70 9.10
C LEU A 69 12.45 -14.15 9.26
N PRO A 70 11.55 -15.15 9.35
CA PRO A 70 11.91 -16.53 9.68
C PRO A 70 12.59 -17.27 8.52
N TYR A 71 13.08 -18.47 8.81
CA TYR A 71 13.66 -19.43 7.84
C TYR A 71 14.85 -18.90 7.03
N GLY A 72 15.51 -17.84 7.50
CA GLY A 72 16.59 -17.17 6.78
C GLY A 72 16.11 -16.27 5.65
N LEU A 73 14.82 -15.93 5.60
CA LEU A 73 14.25 -15.00 4.63
C LEU A 73 14.81 -13.57 4.82
N SER A 74 15.09 -13.16 6.07
CA SER A 74 15.74 -11.88 6.39
C SER A 74 17.10 -11.71 5.71
N SER A 75 17.82 -12.80 5.44
CA SER A 75 19.14 -12.79 4.82
C SER A 75 19.11 -12.81 3.29
N LYS A 76 17.93 -12.82 2.66
CA LYS A 76 17.84 -12.80 1.19
C LYS A 76 18.17 -11.41 0.65
N ASN A 77 19.02 -11.35 -0.37
CA ASN A 77 19.45 -10.07 -0.99
C ASN A 77 18.26 -9.16 -1.32
N ALA A 78 17.17 -9.73 -1.83
CA ALA A 78 15.97 -8.96 -2.15
C ALA A 78 15.29 -8.36 -0.90
N VAL A 79 15.29 -9.08 0.23
CA VAL A 79 14.72 -8.62 1.51
C VAL A 79 15.64 -7.61 2.18
N LEU A 80 16.96 -7.84 2.13
CA LEU A 80 17.96 -6.88 2.61
C LEU A 80 17.84 -5.55 1.88
N GLN A 81 17.65 -5.55 0.56
CA GLN A 81 17.43 -4.34 -0.21
C GLN A 81 16.16 -3.60 0.24
N VAL A 82 15.07 -4.32 0.52
CA VAL A 82 13.84 -3.72 1.07
C VAL A 82 14.09 -3.12 2.46
N ARG A 83 14.81 -3.82 3.34
CA ARG A 83 15.20 -3.31 4.66
C ARG A 83 16.00 -2.03 4.53
N ASP A 84 16.97 -1.99 3.62
CA ASP A 84 17.84 -0.83 3.39
C ASP A 84 17.02 0.39 2.91
N TRP A 85 16.02 0.19 2.06
CA TRP A 85 15.09 1.26 1.69
C TRP A 85 14.30 1.84 2.87
N TYR A 86 13.85 0.99 3.81
CA TYR A 86 13.19 1.47 5.03
C TYR A 86 14.18 2.17 5.97
N LEU A 87 15.42 1.69 6.08
CA LEU A 87 16.47 2.33 6.86
C LEU A 87 16.83 3.72 6.31
N ASP A 88 16.97 3.86 5.00
CA ASP A 88 17.24 5.17 4.37
C ASP A 88 16.06 6.13 4.58
N SER A 89 14.83 5.63 4.45
CA SER A 89 13.63 6.43 4.75
C SER A 89 13.53 6.83 6.21
N PHE A 90 13.96 5.97 7.13
CA PHE A 90 14.03 6.28 8.55
C PHE A 90 15.02 7.42 8.80
N ARG A 91 16.23 7.32 8.24
CA ARG A 91 17.27 8.35 8.35
C ARG A 91 16.82 9.69 7.80
N ASP A 92 16.18 9.70 6.63
CA ASP A 92 15.64 10.92 6.01
C ASP A 92 14.65 11.62 6.95
N LEU A 93 13.71 10.87 7.52
CA LEU A 93 12.70 11.44 8.42
C LEU A 93 13.30 11.92 9.74
N ARG A 94 14.22 11.15 10.33
CA ARG A 94 14.86 11.48 11.60
C ARG A 94 15.80 12.68 11.52
N SER A 95 16.42 12.85 10.35
CA SER A 95 17.31 13.99 10.07
C SER A 95 16.54 15.25 9.68
N TYR A 96 15.23 15.13 9.39
CA TYR A 96 14.40 16.27 9.04
C TYR A 96 14.05 17.09 10.30
N PRO A 97 14.30 18.42 10.31
CA PRO A 97 14.03 19.26 11.48
C PRO A 97 12.53 19.37 11.78
N GLU A 98 12.20 19.91 12.95
CA GLU A 98 10.81 20.22 13.30
C GLU A 98 10.16 21.15 12.27
N ILE A 99 8.95 20.81 11.82
CA ILE A 99 8.17 21.58 10.85
C ILE A 99 7.46 22.72 11.57
N LYS A 100 7.90 23.95 11.34
CA LYS A 100 7.38 25.14 12.06
C LYS A 100 6.48 26.01 11.20
N ASP A 101 6.71 25.99 9.90
CA ASP A 101 5.99 26.83 8.96
C ASP A 101 5.69 26.11 7.63
N LYS A 102 5.06 26.85 6.71
CA LYS A 102 4.68 26.36 5.39
C LYS A 102 5.88 26.00 4.51
N ASN A 103 7.00 26.68 4.65
CA ASN A 103 8.19 26.42 3.83
C ASN A 103 8.87 25.12 4.27
N ASP A 104 8.91 24.84 5.57
CA ASP A 104 9.32 23.55 6.10
C ASP A 104 8.38 22.45 5.58
N ASP A 105 7.06 22.65 5.67
CA ASP A 105 6.06 21.68 5.20
C ASP A 105 6.23 21.34 3.71
N LEU A 106 6.45 22.34 2.86
CA LEU A 106 6.69 22.12 1.42
C LEU A 106 7.96 21.29 1.17
N LYS A 107 9.06 21.56 1.88
CA LYS A 107 10.29 20.78 1.76
C LYS A 107 10.12 19.35 2.31
N PHE A 108 9.42 19.21 3.43
CA PHE A 108 9.06 17.91 4.01
C PHE A 108 8.23 17.09 3.02
N THR A 109 7.24 17.71 2.39
CA THR A 109 6.39 17.10 1.35
C THR A 109 7.24 16.53 0.21
N GLN A 110 8.29 17.23 -0.23
CA GLN A 110 9.19 16.71 -1.28
C GLN A 110 9.99 15.49 -0.81
N MET A 111 10.52 15.50 0.41
CA MET A 111 11.21 14.34 0.97
C MET A 111 10.27 13.13 1.11
N VAL A 112 9.04 13.35 1.58
CA VAL A 112 8.00 12.31 1.68
C VAL A 112 7.61 11.76 0.30
N LYS A 113 7.57 12.59 -0.75
CA LYS A 113 7.41 12.13 -2.14
C LYS A 113 8.54 11.20 -2.57
N MET A 114 9.79 11.51 -2.20
CA MET A 114 10.93 10.63 -2.50
C MET A 114 10.85 9.28 -1.77
N ILE A 115 10.41 9.27 -0.51
CA ILE A 115 10.13 8.03 0.24
C ILE A 115 9.06 7.19 -0.46
N LYS A 116 7.97 7.83 -0.94
CA LYS A 116 6.89 7.16 -1.70
C LYS A 116 7.46 6.39 -2.90
N VAL A 117 8.34 7.05 -3.67
CA VAL A 117 8.96 6.48 -4.87
C VAL A 117 9.94 5.37 -4.51
N ARG A 118 10.81 5.57 -3.51
CA ARG A 118 11.75 4.56 -3.02
C ARG A 118 11.06 3.23 -2.68
N HIS A 119 9.86 3.31 -2.13
CA HIS A 119 9.10 2.13 -1.72
C HIS A 119 8.22 1.49 -2.80
N ASN A 120 8.24 1.96 -4.06
CA ASN A 120 7.37 1.42 -5.13
C ASN A 120 7.61 -0.07 -5.37
N ASN A 121 8.87 -0.52 -5.37
CA ASN A 121 9.25 -1.89 -5.70
C ASN A 121 9.29 -2.84 -4.50
N VAL A 122 8.77 -2.45 -3.33
CA VAL A 122 8.79 -3.31 -2.13
C VAL A 122 8.05 -4.64 -2.37
N VAL A 123 6.85 -4.61 -2.96
CA VAL A 123 6.06 -5.83 -3.21
C VAL A 123 6.78 -6.82 -4.12
N PRO A 124 7.23 -6.44 -5.34
CA PRO A 124 7.94 -7.38 -6.21
C PRO A 124 9.26 -7.88 -5.60
N MET A 125 9.97 -7.05 -4.84
CA MET A 125 11.21 -7.47 -4.16
C MET A 125 10.96 -8.46 -3.02
N MET A 126 9.90 -8.26 -2.23
CA MET A 126 9.49 -9.25 -1.23
C MET A 126 9.08 -10.57 -1.88
N ALA A 127 8.33 -10.53 -2.98
CA ALA A 127 7.98 -11.73 -3.76
C ALA A 127 9.24 -12.45 -4.29
N LEU A 128 10.23 -11.70 -4.77
CA LEU A 128 11.52 -12.24 -5.19
C LEU A 128 12.27 -12.90 -4.03
N GLY A 129 12.28 -12.29 -2.84
CA GLY A 129 12.88 -12.87 -1.63
C GLY A 129 12.25 -14.21 -1.25
N VAL A 130 10.92 -14.28 -1.27
CA VAL A 130 10.20 -15.55 -1.02
C VAL A 130 10.52 -16.58 -2.10
N LYS A 131 10.62 -16.17 -3.38
CA LYS A 131 11.02 -17.07 -4.48
C LYS A 131 12.43 -17.61 -4.30
N GLN A 132 13.38 -16.78 -3.86
CA GLN A 132 14.75 -17.19 -3.55
C GLN A 132 14.79 -18.22 -2.42
N LEU A 133 14.04 -17.99 -1.35
CA LEU A 133 13.91 -18.94 -0.24
C LEU A 133 13.39 -20.31 -0.71
N LYS A 134 12.33 -20.32 -1.53
CA LYS A 134 11.75 -21.55 -2.08
C LYS A 134 12.74 -22.33 -2.95
N LYS A 135 13.56 -21.64 -3.74
CA LYS A 135 14.56 -22.29 -4.59
C LYS A 135 15.63 -23.03 -3.77
N GLU A 136 16.03 -22.45 -2.64
CA GLU A 136 17.03 -23.06 -1.75
C GLU A 136 16.45 -24.16 -0.87
N ARG A 137 15.12 -24.13 -0.66
CA ARG A 137 14.43 -25.10 0.18
C ARG A 137 13.22 -25.71 -0.56
N PRO A 138 13.47 -26.52 -1.60
CA PRO A 138 12.42 -27.08 -2.45
C PRO A 138 11.47 -28.03 -1.72
N GLN A 139 11.86 -28.52 -0.53
CA GLN A 139 11.04 -29.39 0.32
C GLN A 139 9.96 -28.65 1.12
N PHE A 140 9.97 -27.32 1.18
CA PHE A 140 8.92 -26.56 1.86
C PHE A 140 7.68 -26.49 0.98
N ASP A 141 6.59 -27.10 1.43
CA ASP A 141 5.27 -26.84 0.85
C ASP A 141 4.80 -25.44 1.30
N TYR A 142 3.92 -24.83 0.51
CA TYR A 142 3.26 -23.56 0.81
C TYR A 142 2.52 -23.57 2.15
N LYS A 143 2.07 -24.77 2.58
CA LYS A 143 1.42 -25.01 3.86
C LYS A 143 2.38 -24.93 5.05
N ASP A 144 3.68 -25.13 4.82
CA ASP A 144 4.69 -25.15 5.87
C ASP A 144 5.21 -23.74 6.22
N LEU A 145 4.83 -22.72 5.44
CA LEU A 145 5.30 -21.33 5.60
C LEU A 145 4.29 -20.43 6.34
N LYS A 146 3.56 -20.99 7.32
CA LYS A 146 2.53 -20.25 8.08
C LYS A 146 3.08 -18.95 8.70
N GLU A 147 4.28 -18.98 9.25
CA GLU A 147 4.92 -17.79 9.84
C GLU A 147 5.22 -16.71 8.78
N VAL A 148 5.60 -17.12 7.56
CA VAL A 148 5.84 -16.19 6.45
C VAL A 148 4.54 -15.55 6.00
N HIS A 149 3.44 -16.32 5.88
CA HIS A 149 2.13 -15.78 5.51
C HIS A 149 1.65 -14.74 6.54
N GLN A 150 1.65 -15.11 7.82
CA GLN A 150 1.26 -14.20 8.89
C GLN A 150 2.14 -12.94 8.94
N PHE A 151 3.43 -13.07 8.65
CA PHE A 151 4.32 -11.93 8.50
C PHE A 151 3.91 -11.04 7.33
N LEU A 152 3.73 -11.61 6.14
CA LEU A 152 3.45 -10.85 4.93
C LEU A 152 2.12 -10.10 5.06
N ASP A 153 1.10 -10.71 5.68
CA ASP A 153 -0.18 -10.06 5.96
C ASP A 153 0.01 -8.80 6.83
N ARG A 154 0.70 -8.93 7.96
CA ARG A 154 0.99 -7.79 8.84
C ARG A 154 1.86 -6.74 8.15
N PHE A 155 2.87 -7.18 7.41
CA PHE A 155 3.78 -6.31 6.69
C PHE A 155 3.05 -5.48 5.64
N TYR A 156 2.22 -6.11 4.81
CA TYR A 156 1.47 -5.43 3.75
C TYR A 156 0.35 -4.55 4.29
N LEU A 157 -0.37 -4.97 5.34
CA LEU A 157 -1.37 -4.10 6.00
C LEU A 157 -0.72 -2.83 6.56
N SER A 158 0.40 -2.96 7.27
CA SER A 158 1.11 -1.78 7.76
C SER A 158 1.67 -0.93 6.63
N ARG A 159 2.14 -1.54 5.53
CA ARG A 159 2.64 -0.81 4.37
C ARG A 159 1.52 -0.01 3.68
N ILE A 160 0.33 -0.59 3.57
CA ILE A 160 -0.87 0.12 3.08
C ILE A 160 -1.13 1.34 3.97
N GLY A 161 -1.08 1.17 5.30
CA GLY A 161 -1.20 2.29 6.25
C GLY A 161 -0.14 3.38 6.08
N ILE A 162 1.13 3.02 5.88
CA ILE A 162 2.21 3.98 5.60
C ILE A 162 1.96 4.71 4.28
N ARG A 163 1.63 3.98 3.20
CA ARG A 163 1.33 4.56 1.88
C ARG A 163 0.09 5.45 1.93
N MET A 164 -0.89 5.14 2.77
CA MET A 164 -2.06 5.99 2.97
C MET A 164 -1.67 7.33 3.61
N LEU A 165 -0.85 7.32 4.68
CA LEU A 165 -0.40 8.57 5.31
C LEU A 165 0.45 9.44 4.37
N ILE A 166 1.44 8.81 3.71
CA ILE A 166 2.30 9.47 2.73
C ILE A 166 1.46 10.04 1.59
N GLY A 167 0.56 9.21 1.05
CA GLY A 167 -0.31 9.56 -0.06
C GLY A 167 -1.24 10.71 0.25
N GLN A 168 -1.92 10.65 1.40
CA GLN A 168 -2.79 11.72 1.87
C GLN A 168 -2.04 13.03 2.04
N HIS A 169 -0.91 13.03 2.73
CA HIS A 169 -0.10 14.24 2.93
C HIS A 169 0.37 14.85 1.61
N VAL A 170 0.83 14.03 0.67
CA VAL A 170 1.26 14.50 -0.65
C VAL A 170 0.10 15.07 -1.46
N ALA A 171 -1.06 14.40 -1.46
CA ALA A 171 -2.22 14.83 -2.23
C ALA A 171 -2.89 16.09 -1.66
N LEU A 172 -2.82 16.31 -0.34
CA LEU A 172 -3.26 17.56 0.29
C LEU A 172 -2.46 18.79 -0.17
N HIS A 173 -1.27 18.58 -0.73
CA HIS A 173 -0.39 19.62 -1.27
C HIS A 173 -0.44 19.71 -2.80
N ASP A 174 -1.42 19.08 -3.44
CA ASP A 174 -1.66 19.24 -4.87
C ASP A 174 -2.22 20.65 -5.14
N PRO A 175 -1.58 21.47 -6.00
CA PRO A 175 -2.12 22.77 -6.37
C PRO A 175 -3.44 22.68 -7.16
N ASN A 176 -3.73 21.54 -7.77
CA ASN A 176 -4.91 21.31 -8.59
C ASN A 176 -5.70 20.08 -8.09
N PRO A 177 -6.29 20.14 -6.89
CA PRO A 177 -7.04 19.01 -6.34
C PRO A 177 -8.26 18.71 -7.21
N LEU A 178 -8.55 17.41 -7.38
CA LEU A 178 -9.77 16.99 -8.05
C LEU A 178 -11.03 17.43 -7.27
N PRO A 179 -12.14 17.73 -7.95
CA PRO A 179 -13.41 18.03 -7.28
C PRO A 179 -13.81 16.92 -6.32
N ASN A 180 -14.44 17.29 -5.20
CA ASN A 180 -14.88 16.37 -4.15
C ASN A 180 -13.76 15.54 -3.48
N CYS A 181 -12.49 15.85 -3.71
CA CYS A 181 -11.37 15.16 -3.08
C CYS A 181 -10.78 15.96 -1.92
N VAL A 182 -10.48 15.25 -0.83
CA VAL A 182 -9.65 15.74 0.27
C VAL A 182 -8.41 14.86 0.32
N GLY A 183 -7.35 15.30 -0.37
CA GLY A 183 -6.18 14.46 -0.61
C GLY A 183 -6.55 13.24 -1.45
N TYR A 184 -6.33 12.04 -0.91
CA TYR A 184 -6.67 10.75 -1.55
C TYR A 184 -8.11 10.31 -1.35
N ILE A 185 -8.88 11.01 -0.52
CA ILE A 185 -10.22 10.59 -0.16
C ILE A 185 -11.21 11.35 -1.04
N HIS A 186 -11.94 10.62 -1.88
CA HIS A 186 -13.08 11.18 -2.61
C HIS A 186 -14.30 11.13 -1.69
N THR A 187 -14.87 12.29 -1.39
CA THR A 187 -15.92 12.47 -0.37
C THR A 187 -17.28 11.88 -0.77
N LYS A 188 -17.53 11.72 -2.07
CA LYS A 188 -18.76 11.15 -2.63
C LYS A 188 -18.43 10.09 -3.68
N MET A 189 -17.58 9.12 -3.35
CA MET A 189 -17.10 8.13 -4.33
C MET A 189 -18.26 7.22 -4.75
N SER A 190 -18.46 7.04 -6.05
CA SER A 190 -19.39 6.06 -6.61
C SER A 190 -18.70 4.70 -6.71
N PRO A 191 -19.10 3.69 -5.91
CA PRO A 191 -18.55 2.34 -6.04
C PRO A 191 -18.91 1.73 -7.39
N LEU A 192 -20.05 2.11 -7.98
CA LEU A 192 -20.49 1.58 -9.26
C LEU A 192 -19.56 2.03 -10.40
N GLU A 193 -19.13 3.29 -10.40
CA GLU A 193 -18.16 3.80 -11.37
C GLU A 193 -16.79 3.14 -11.19
N VAL A 194 -16.29 3.06 -9.96
CA VAL A 194 -15.00 2.41 -9.69
C VAL A 194 -14.98 0.93 -10.09
N VAL A 195 -16.09 0.22 -9.87
CA VAL A 195 -16.25 -1.18 -10.30
C VAL A 195 -16.25 -1.29 -11.82
N ARG A 196 -16.91 -0.36 -12.54
CA ARG A 196 -16.90 -0.33 -14.02
C ARG A 196 -15.49 -0.13 -14.56
N ASP A 197 -14.79 0.88 -14.08
CA ASP A 197 -13.43 1.19 -14.51
C ASP A 197 -12.48 0.02 -14.26
N ALA A 198 -12.52 -0.55 -13.04
CA ALA A 198 -11.71 -1.71 -12.67
C ALA A 198 -12.02 -2.97 -13.51
N SER A 199 -13.29 -3.15 -13.86
CA SER A 199 -13.73 -4.28 -14.70
C SER A 199 -13.24 -4.12 -16.13
N GLU A 200 -13.30 -2.90 -16.69
CA GLU A 200 -12.83 -2.64 -18.05
C GLU A 200 -11.31 -2.77 -18.17
N ASP A 201 -10.56 -2.30 -17.16
CA ASP A 201 -9.11 -2.51 -17.09
C ASP A 201 -8.77 -4.01 -17.04
N ALA A 202 -9.50 -4.79 -16.23
CA ALA A 202 -9.31 -6.24 -16.13
C ALA A 202 -9.65 -6.97 -17.45
N ARG A 203 -10.76 -6.58 -18.11
CA ARG A 203 -11.14 -7.10 -19.44
C ARG A 203 -10.09 -6.76 -20.49
N SER A 204 -9.54 -5.55 -20.48
CA SER A 204 -8.49 -5.12 -21.40
C SER A 204 -7.21 -5.96 -21.28
N ILE A 205 -6.86 -6.41 -20.07
CA ILE A 205 -5.74 -7.34 -19.84
C ILE A 205 -6.10 -8.74 -20.34
N CYS A 206 -7.29 -9.24 -20.01
CA CYS A 206 -7.75 -10.55 -20.46
C CYS A 206 -7.78 -10.64 -21.99
N LEU A 207 -8.33 -9.62 -22.66
CA LEU A 207 -8.37 -9.50 -24.11
C LEU A 207 -6.98 -9.54 -24.74
N ARG A 208 -6.01 -8.87 -24.12
CA ARG A 208 -4.62 -8.85 -24.59
C ARG A 208 -3.93 -10.20 -24.52
N GLU A 209 -4.20 -10.96 -23.46
CA GLU A 209 -3.56 -12.27 -23.24
C GLU A 209 -4.24 -13.41 -23.99
N TYR A 210 -5.56 -13.38 -24.09
CA TYR A 210 -6.36 -14.51 -24.61
C TYR A 210 -7.07 -14.21 -25.94
N GLY A 211 -7.03 -12.98 -26.44
CA GLY A 211 -7.72 -12.58 -27.68
C GLY A 211 -9.22 -12.34 -27.53
N SER A 212 -9.81 -12.72 -26.40
CA SER A 212 -11.18 -12.39 -25.98
C SER A 212 -11.24 -12.14 -24.47
N ALA A 213 -12.34 -11.54 -24.01
CA ALA A 213 -12.63 -11.39 -22.58
C ALA A 213 -14.13 -11.64 -22.34
N PRO A 214 -14.50 -12.27 -21.22
CA PRO A 214 -15.90 -12.45 -20.88
C PRO A 214 -16.60 -11.11 -20.63
N GLU A 215 -17.91 -11.10 -20.89
CA GLU A 215 -18.76 -9.97 -20.54
C GLU A 215 -18.87 -9.80 -19.02
N VAL A 216 -18.94 -8.55 -18.57
CA VAL A 216 -19.05 -8.20 -17.15
C VAL A 216 -20.32 -7.38 -16.93
N ASN A 217 -21.30 -7.98 -16.27
CA ASN A 217 -22.58 -7.37 -15.95
C ASN A 217 -22.56 -6.81 -14.54
N ILE A 218 -22.71 -5.49 -14.39
CA ILE A 218 -22.60 -4.79 -13.12
C ILE A 218 -23.97 -4.23 -12.70
N TYR A 219 -24.41 -4.60 -11.51
CA TYR A 219 -25.71 -4.21 -10.94
C TYR A 219 -25.51 -3.44 -9.63
N GLY A 220 -26.31 -2.40 -9.40
CA GLY A 220 -26.29 -1.62 -8.15
C GLY A 220 -27.03 -0.30 -8.28
N ASP A 221 -27.18 0.41 -7.15
CA ASP A 221 -27.77 1.75 -7.14
C ASP A 221 -26.78 2.79 -7.69
N PRO A 222 -27.10 3.50 -8.79
CA PRO A 222 -26.23 4.53 -9.34
C PRO A 222 -26.05 5.75 -8.43
N ASN A 223 -26.92 5.95 -7.43
CA ASN A 223 -26.85 7.07 -6.51
C ASN A 223 -26.06 6.76 -5.23
N LEU A 224 -25.69 5.50 -5.02
CA LEU A 224 -24.90 5.10 -3.85
C LEU A 224 -23.54 5.80 -3.89
N THR A 225 -23.23 6.58 -2.87
CA THR A 225 -21.93 7.23 -2.71
C THR A 225 -21.47 7.21 -1.27
N PHE A 226 -20.16 7.14 -1.05
CA PHE A 226 -19.57 7.26 0.29
C PHE A 226 -18.12 7.78 0.25
N PRO A 227 -17.61 8.35 1.35
CA PRO A 227 -16.22 8.79 1.43
C PRO A 227 -15.25 7.60 1.47
N TYR A 228 -14.36 7.49 0.49
CA TYR A 228 -13.34 6.45 0.46
C TYR A 228 -12.18 6.80 -0.49
N VAL A 229 -11.21 5.90 -0.62
CA VAL A 229 -10.06 6.05 -1.52
C VAL A 229 -10.34 5.26 -2.82
N PRO A 230 -10.65 5.92 -3.96
CA PRO A 230 -11.06 5.23 -5.19
C PRO A 230 -10.03 4.20 -5.66
N SER A 231 -8.75 4.54 -5.61
CA SER A 231 -7.67 3.65 -6.06
C SER A 231 -7.53 2.38 -5.22
N HIS A 232 -7.93 2.40 -3.94
CA HIS A 232 -7.92 1.20 -3.10
C HIS A 232 -9.05 0.26 -3.52
N LEU A 233 -10.26 0.81 -3.74
CA LEU A 233 -11.39 0.01 -4.21
C LEU A 233 -11.14 -0.54 -5.62
N HIS A 234 -10.63 0.29 -6.53
CA HIS A 234 -10.26 -0.11 -7.88
C HIS A 234 -9.33 -1.32 -7.86
N MET A 235 -8.23 -1.26 -7.10
CA MET A 235 -7.27 -2.37 -7.00
C MET A 235 -7.92 -3.67 -6.51
N MET A 236 -8.79 -3.60 -5.49
CA MET A 236 -9.49 -4.79 -4.97
C MET A 236 -10.41 -5.40 -6.03
N VAL A 237 -11.20 -4.57 -6.70
CA VAL A 237 -12.14 -5.04 -7.73
C VAL A 237 -11.40 -5.54 -8.96
N PHE A 238 -10.38 -4.82 -9.41
CA PHE A 238 -9.54 -5.18 -10.55
C PHE A 238 -8.92 -6.56 -10.37
N GLU A 239 -8.32 -6.85 -9.20
CA GLU A 239 -7.73 -8.16 -8.94
C GLU A 239 -8.78 -9.28 -8.88
N LEU A 240 -9.96 -9.01 -8.31
CA LEU A 240 -11.07 -9.98 -8.31
C LEU A 240 -11.57 -10.27 -9.72
N VAL A 241 -11.88 -9.24 -10.51
CA VAL A 241 -12.41 -9.39 -11.87
C VAL A 241 -11.39 -10.01 -12.80
N LYS A 242 -10.11 -9.64 -12.69
CA LYS A 242 -9.02 -10.26 -13.46
C LYS A 242 -8.93 -11.76 -13.19
N ASN A 243 -9.04 -12.18 -11.93
CA ASN A 243 -9.03 -13.61 -11.57
C ASN A 243 -10.27 -14.34 -12.09
N SER A 244 -11.46 -13.74 -11.97
CA SER A 244 -12.70 -14.29 -12.53
C SER A 244 -12.65 -14.41 -14.06
N ALA A 245 -12.17 -13.38 -14.76
CA ALA A 245 -12.02 -13.36 -16.21
C ALA A 245 -11.06 -14.44 -16.68
N ARG A 246 -9.90 -14.58 -16.02
CA ARG A 246 -8.98 -15.67 -16.27
C ARG A 246 -9.64 -17.04 -16.10
N ALA A 247 -10.33 -17.27 -15.00
CA ALA A 247 -10.95 -18.57 -14.70
C ALA A 247 -12.04 -18.95 -15.72
N VAL A 248 -12.85 -17.98 -16.16
CA VAL A 248 -13.84 -18.18 -17.22
C VAL A 248 -13.13 -18.46 -18.54
N GLN A 249 -12.15 -17.64 -18.92
CA GLN A 249 -11.46 -17.77 -20.18
C GLN A 249 -10.72 -19.12 -20.29
N GLU A 250 -9.94 -19.51 -19.27
CA GLU A 250 -9.23 -20.81 -19.22
C GLU A 250 -10.18 -22.03 -19.28
N ARG A 251 -11.45 -21.87 -18.93
CA ARG A 251 -12.44 -22.94 -18.96
C ARG A 251 -13.18 -23.04 -20.30
N PHE A 252 -13.47 -21.91 -20.94
CA PHE A 252 -14.38 -21.84 -22.09
C PHE A 252 -13.68 -21.54 -23.42
N MET A 253 -12.40 -21.15 -23.44
CA MET A 253 -11.71 -20.78 -24.70
C MET A 253 -11.68 -21.91 -25.75
N ASP A 254 -11.60 -23.17 -25.29
CA ASP A 254 -11.57 -24.37 -26.14
C ASP A 254 -12.88 -25.17 -26.04
N SER A 255 -13.93 -24.56 -25.48
CA SER A 255 -15.24 -25.19 -25.30
C SER A 255 -16.18 -24.80 -26.45
N ASP A 256 -17.10 -25.70 -26.80
CA ASP A 256 -18.21 -25.41 -27.71
C ASP A 256 -19.33 -24.59 -27.02
N ASP A 257 -19.25 -24.40 -25.69
CA ASP A 257 -20.21 -23.61 -24.91
C ASP A 257 -19.82 -22.13 -24.85
N ASP A 258 -20.82 -21.25 -24.88
CA ASP A 258 -20.61 -19.81 -24.66
C ASP A 258 -20.14 -19.52 -23.23
N ALA A 259 -19.12 -18.66 -23.11
CA ALA A 259 -18.59 -18.27 -21.82
C ALA A 259 -19.64 -17.46 -21.02
N PRO A 260 -19.94 -17.83 -19.76
CA PRO A 260 -20.93 -17.10 -18.96
C PRO A 260 -20.40 -15.71 -18.57
N PRO A 261 -21.28 -14.70 -18.46
CA PRO A 261 -20.86 -13.37 -18.02
C PRO A 261 -20.51 -13.38 -16.52
N ILE A 262 -19.51 -12.60 -16.15
CA ILE A 262 -19.19 -12.30 -14.76
C ILE A 262 -20.25 -11.32 -14.25
N ARG A 263 -20.86 -11.62 -13.09
CA ARG A 263 -21.93 -10.80 -12.51
C ARG A 263 -21.44 -10.14 -11.23
N ILE A 264 -21.36 -8.80 -11.24
CA ILE A 264 -20.96 -8.03 -10.08
C ILE A 264 -22.18 -7.30 -9.51
N ILE A 265 -22.42 -7.44 -8.21
CA ILE A 265 -23.51 -6.78 -7.48
C ILE A 265 -22.92 -5.84 -6.44
N VAL A 266 -23.28 -4.57 -6.52
CA VAL A 266 -22.94 -3.51 -5.57
C VAL A 266 -24.20 -3.19 -4.75
N ALA A 267 -24.14 -3.41 -3.44
CA ALA A 267 -25.24 -3.16 -2.52
C ALA A 267 -24.79 -2.26 -1.37
N GLY A 268 -25.57 -1.22 -1.08
CA GLY A 268 -25.39 -0.37 0.09
C GLY A 268 -26.38 -0.73 1.20
N GLY A 269 -25.89 -0.84 2.42
CA GLY A 269 -26.67 -0.95 3.65
C GLY A 269 -26.47 0.27 4.55
N LEU A 270 -27.00 0.20 5.78
CA LEU A 270 -26.84 1.27 6.78
C LEU A 270 -25.39 1.37 7.29
N GLU A 271 -24.71 0.23 7.44
CA GLU A 271 -23.37 0.14 8.00
C GLU A 271 -22.33 -0.33 6.98
N ASP A 272 -22.76 -1.08 5.97
CA ASP A 272 -21.87 -1.78 5.03
C ASP A 272 -22.13 -1.40 3.58
N VAL A 273 -21.06 -1.44 2.77
CA VAL A 273 -21.14 -1.51 1.32
C VAL A 273 -20.54 -2.84 0.87
N THR A 274 -21.33 -3.65 0.18
CA THR A 274 -20.94 -4.98 -0.29
C THR A 274 -20.76 -4.98 -1.79
N ILE A 275 -19.65 -5.55 -2.26
CA ILE A 275 -19.39 -5.84 -3.67
C ILE A 275 -19.18 -7.34 -3.79
N LYS A 276 -20.05 -8.01 -4.54
CA LYS A 276 -19.98 -9.45 -4.81
C LYS A 276 -19.72 -9.67 -6.29
N ALA A 277 -18.60 -10.31 -6.63
CA ALA A 277 -18.19 -10.66 -7.99
C ALA A 277 -18.15 -12.18 -8.19
#